data_AF-A0AAV3T2S2-F1
#
_entry.id   AF-A0AAV3T2S2-F1
#
_cell.length_a   1.000
_cell.length_b   1.000
_cell.length_c   1.000
_cell.angle_alpha   90.00
_cell.angle_beta   90.00
_cell.angle_gamma   90.00
#
_symmetry.space_group_name_H-M   'P 1'
#
loop_
_entity.id
_entity.type
_entity.pdbx_description
1 polymer ?
#
loop_
_entity_poly.entity_id
_entity_poly.type
_entity_poly.pdbx_seq_one_letter_code
_entity_poly.pdbx_strand_id
1 'polypeptide(L)'
;MNPRRVLRIARWEATKSTGNVDRRTAVLLVGVVLSLAVLAPVLVAVQPSPGEGIYRVGVDEDNRYHAVVERNPELRAVSADPRDVADGAAELSIRGSQFYVGDSQKSQAALAELRAAVVAYNDYLMSLESDQSAAFPVTVTLQYLEQDADDPANSDGANGGDPAGGDGTSGGDGGTGGADPTTTAPDGGDAGGSGGGVPAVPGGAFGGTQTGTPSSLSPPFPLRSLVLAFAFLLPLNVLIQAYGSSVINERINRRGEPMLVSPASRGDIVLGKTLPYLGVAVAITAVIAFAVGGGLVSVLAVLPLAGLFLAATFVGAMLARSYKELTFVTVFVSVPLMAYAFVPAVFTEVHPIAAISPLSLVVQDLQGAPVGLGEFLFGTLPVSLAALVCFALGTGVYREEDMFTQRPVPAKAMDALAAPLHSVWRVGLWTALFIPFAFIAELFAVASLFVLPSSLALPVLFAAIAVIEEAVKSLHVRAGFLRSRFPDDRRTALALGVAAGLGFFLGEKLTLITQLVGLPGLELGQAAFGPTLGASPLVLAVSLFAPLALHTVTASVSALGARGTRAKYVAGFGLAVLIHLAYNLTVVNAVA
;
A
#
# COMPACT_ATOMS: atom_id res chain seq x y z
N MET A 1 28.35 19.29 -7.68
CA MET A 1 28.63 17.92 -7.22
C MET A 1 29.66 17.30 -8.15
N ASN A 2 30.57 16.48 -7.65
CA ASN A 2 31.62 15.85 -8.46
C ASN A 2 31.49 14.31 -8.39
N PRO A 3 31.14 13.64 -9.51
CA PRO A 3 30.85 12.20 -9.52
C PRO A 3 32.05 11.36 -9.08
N ARG A 4 33.28 11.79 -9.39
CA ARG A 4 34.50 11.09 -8.96
C ARG A 4 34.67 11.11 -7.44
N ARG A 5 34.26 12.20 -6.78
CA ARG A 5 34.32 12.31 -5.32
C ARG A 5 33.24 11.44 -4.67
N VAL A 6 32.02 11.48 -5.20
CA VAL A 6 30.90 10.63 -4.76
C VAL A 6 31.30 9.16 -4.81
N LEU A 7 31.83 8.67 -5.94
CA LEU A 7 32.26 7.29 -6.10
C LEU A 7 33.42 6.91 -5.16
N ARG A 8 34.35 7.82 -4.88
CA ARG A 8 35.44 7.59 -3.93
C ARG A 8 34.91 7.41 -2.50
N ILE A 9 33.98 8.28 -2.09
CA ILE A 9 33.32 8.19 -0.78
C ILE A 9 32.51 6.89 -0.70
N ALA A 10 31.77 6.55 -1.75
CA ALA A 10 31.00 5.30 -1.83
C ALA A 10 31.88 4.06 -1.69
N ARG A 11 33.00 4.01 -2.40
CA ARG A 11 33.95 2.89 -2.29
C ARG A 11 34.51 2.78 -0.86
N TRP A 12 34.88 3.90 -0.25
CA TRP A 12 35.38 3.90 1.13
C TRP A 12 34.32 3.44 2.13
N GLU A 13 33.10 3.94 2.00
CA GLU A 13 31.97 3.55 2.85
C GLU A 13 31.68 2.04 2.75
N ALA A 14 31.70 1.47 1.53
CA ALA A 14 31.54 0.03 1.32
C ALA A 14 32.64 -0.80 2.02
N THR A 15 33.91 -0.35 1.94
CA THR A 15 35.03 -1.02 2.62
C THR A 15 35.02 -0.86 4.13
N LYS A 16 34.44 0.22 4.64
CA LYS A 16 34.31 0.47 6.09
C LYS A 16 33.15 -0.33 6.69
N SER A 17 32.01 -0.38 5.99
CA SER A 17 30.82 -1.12 6.41
C SER A 17 31.11 -2.62 6.58
N THR A 18 31.88 -3.20 5.64
CA THR A 18 32.35 -4.60 5.73
C THR A 18 33.28 -4.88 6.93
N GLY A 19 33.88 -3.85 7.53
CA GLY A 19 34.69 -3.97 8.75
C GLY A 19 33.90 -3.82 10.07
N ASN A 20 32.68 -3.27 10.03
CA ASN A 20 31.85 -3.00 11.21
C ASN A 20 30.67 -3.97 11.39
N VAL A 21 30.29 -4.73 10.36
CA VAL A 21 29.29 -5.78 10.47
C VAL A 21 29.95 -7.02 11.07
N ASP A 22 29.53 -7.42 12.27
CA ASP A 22 29.96 -8.68 12.87
C ASP A 22 29.66 -9.82 11.88
N ARG A 23 30.63 -10.73 11.67
CA ARG A 23 30.49 -11.88 10.77
C ARG A 23 29.22 -12.67 11.08
N ARG A 24 28.82 -12.72 12.35
CA ARG A 24 27.57 -13.35 12.81
C ARG A 24 26.33 -12.67 12.23
N THR A 25 26.29 -11.33 12.22
CA THR A 25 25.18 -10.56 11.65
C THR A 25 25.14 -10.67 10.13
N ALA A 26 26.30 -10.64 9.46
CA ALA A 26 26.35 -10.85 8.01
C ALA A 26 25.85 -12.25 7.62
N VAL A 27 26.27 -13.29 8.34
CA VAL A 27 25.82 -14.68 8.14
C VAL A 27 24.33 -14.82 8.43
N LEU A 28 23.80 -14.18 9.49
CA LEU A 28 22.36 -14.15 9.77
C LEU A 28 21.58 -13.46 8.65
N LEU A 29 22.07 -12.33 8.13
CA LEU A 29 21.39 -11.58 7.07
C LEU A 29 21.38 -12.35 5.75
N VAL A 30 22.51 -12.96 5.39
CA VAL A 30 22.61 -13.87 4.24
C VAL A 30 21.72 -15.09 4.47
N GLY A 31 21.69 -15.65 5.68
CA GLY A 31 20.80 -16.74 6.07
C GLY A 31 19.34 -16.37 5.92
N VAL A 32 18.93 -15.17 6.34
CA VAL A 32 17.57 -14.65 6.17
C VAL A 32 17.25 -14.49 4.68
N VAL A 33 18.12 -13.86 3.88
CA VAL A 33 17.90 -13.69 2.43
C VAL A 33 17.82 -15.04 1.73
N LEU A 34 18.71 -15.99 2.04
CA LEU A 34 18.68 -17.33 1.47
C LEU A 34 17.44 -18.10 1.92
N SER A 35 17.06 -18.01 3.20
CA SER A 35 15.85 -18.65 3.70
C SER A 35 14.60 -18.06 3.06
N LEU A 36 14.52 -16.74 2.83
CA LEU A 36 13.43 -16.11 2.07
C LEU A 36 13.45 -16.55 0.60
N ALA A 37 14.62 -16.62 -0.02
CA ALA A 37 14.77 -17.04 -1.42
C ALA A 37 14.45 -18.52 -1.64
N VAL A 38 14.58 -19.37 -0.62
CA VAL A 38 14.20 -20.79 -0.65
C VAL A 38 12.75 -20.99 -0.23
N LEU A 39 12.31 -20.29 0.82
CA LEU A 39 10.97 -20.41 1.38
C LEU A 39 9.92 -19.80 0.45
N ALA A 40 10.24 -18.72 -0.29
CA ALA A 40 9.29 -18.12 -1.21
C ALA A 40 8.88 -19.07 -2.35
N PRO A 41 9.79 -19.74 -3.10
CA PRO A 41 9.40 -20.78 -4.05
C PRO A 41 8.67 -21.97 -3.42
N VAL A 42 9.05 -22.37 -2.20
CA VAL A 42 8.38 -23.46 -1.48
C VAL A 42 6.96 -23.07 -1.07
N LEU A 43 6.71 -21.85 -0.62
CA LEU A 43 5.36 -21.32 -0.34
C LEU A 43 4.53 -21.11 -1.61
N VAL A 44 5.19 -20.97 -2.76
CA VAL A 44 4.53 -20.90 -4.08
C VAL A 44 4.18 -22.30 -4.59
N ALA A 45 5.02 -23.29 -4.34
CA ALA A 45 4.88 -24.67 -4.84
C ALA A 45 4.08 -25.58 -3.90
N VAL A 46 4.17 -25.35 -2.60
CA VAL A 46 3.40 -26.02 -1.57
C VAL A 46 2.28 -25.05 -1.20
N GLN A 47 1.03 -25.48 -1.27
CA GLN A 47 -0.04 -24.82 -0.51
C GLN A 47 0.10 -25.31 0.93
N PRO A 48 0.80 -24.60 1.85
CA PRO A 48 0.75 -25.01 3.24
C PRO A 48 -0.72 -24.94 3.67
N SER A 49 -1.32 -26.05 4.09
CA SER A 49 -2.61 -26.02 4.80
C SER A 49 -2.31 -25.50 6.21
N PRO A 50 -2.55 -24.22 6.51
CA PRO A 50 -2.19 -23.66 7.79
C PRO A 50 -3.11 -24.29 8.84
N GLY A 51 -2.61 -25.22 9.64
CA GLY A 51 -3.39 -25.79 10.74
C GLY A 51 -3.52 -27.30 10.81
N GLU A 52 -2.53 -28.03 10.33
CA GLU A 52 -2.51 -29.49 10.43
C GLU A 52 -2.73 -29.98 11.87
N GLY A 53 -3.76 -30.81 12.06
CA GLY A 53 -4.14 -31.42 13.34
C GLY A 53 -4.53 -30.45 14.45
N ILE A 54 -4.97 -29.22 14.13
CA ILE A 54 -5.38 -28.22 15.14
C ILE A 54 -6.53 -28.71 16.01
N TYR A 55 -7.49 -29.43 15.42
CA TYR A 55 -8.74 -29.84 16.06
C TYR A 55 -8.75 -31.34 16.34
N ARG A 56 -8.83 -31.72 17.62
CA ARG A 56 -8.91 -33.11 18.05
C ARG A 56 -10.36 -33.55 18.07
N VAL A 57 -10.66 -34.56 17.26
CA VAL A 57 -11.99 -35.14 17.09
C VAL A 57 -11.98 -36.56 17.61
N GLY A 58 -12.70 -36.81 18.70
CA GLY A 58 -12.89 -38.15 19.23
C GLY A 58 -13.80 -38.95 18.31
N VAL A 59 -13.26 -39.91 17.55
CA VAL A 59 -14.03 -40.71 16.59
C VAL A 59 -13.46 -42.12 16.51
N ASP A 60 -14.32 -43.11 16.72
CA ASP A 60 -13.94 -44.53 16.62
C ASP A 60 -13.64 -44.92 15.17
N GLU A 61 -12.74 -45.90 14.95
CA GLU A 61 -12.31 -46.37 13.63
C GLU A 61 -13.46 -46.95 12.78
N ASP A 62 -14.48 -47.52 13.42
CA ASP A 62 -15.66 -48.09 12.79
C ASP A 62 -16.76 -47.05 12.50
N ASN A 63 -16.56 -45.79 12.91
CA ASN A 63 -17.53 -44.73 12.70
C ASN A 63 -17.44 -44.17 11.27
N ARG A 64 -18.59 -43.90 10.63
CA ARG A 64 -18.67 -43.31 9.29
C ARG A 64 -17.92 -41.98 9.12
N TYR A 65 -17.70 -41.24 10.21
CA TYR A 65 -16.97 -39.97 10.20
C TYR A 65 -15.46 -40.14 10.36
N HIS A 66 -14.96 -41.35 10.64
CA HIS A 66 -13.53 -41.60 10.81
C HIS A 66 -12.75 -41.27 9.54
N ALA A 67 -13.20 -41.77 8.39
CA ALA A 67 -12.59 -41.50 7.09
C ALA A 67 -12.64 -40.01 6.68
N VAL A 68 -13.62 -39.27 7.19
CA VAL A 68 -13.72 -37.81 7.00
C VAL A 68 -12.62 -37.10 7.77
N VAL A 69 -12.44 -37.49 9.04
CA VAL A 69 -11.43 -36.91 9.94
C VAL A 69 -10.02 -37.26 9.49
N GLU A 70 -9.78 -38.49 9.04
CA GLU A 70 -8.47 -38.93 8.55
C GLU A 70 -8.03 -38.22 7.27
N ARG A 71 -9.00 -37.86 6.41
CA ARG A 71 -8.72 -37.21 5.13
C ARG A 71 -8.49 -35.70 5.24
N ASN A 72 -9.05 -35.05 6.26
CA ASN A 72 -8.86 -33.61 6.45
C ASN A 72 -7.60 -33.36 7.29
N PRO A 73 -6.58 -32.66 6.76
CA PRO A 73 -5.33 -32.43 7.47
C PRO A 73 -5.49 -31.61 8.75
N GLU A 74 -6.53 -30.77 8.88
CA GLU A 74 -6.77 -29.94 10.07
C GLU A 74 -7.41 -30.71 11.25
N LEU A 75 -8.01 -31.87 10.96
CA LEU A 75 -8.66 -32.72 11.95
C LEU A 75 -7.72 -33.85 12.38
N ARG A 76 -7.72 -34.15 13.68
CA ARG A 76 -6.95 -35.26 14.24
C ARG A 76 -7.87 -36.21 14.99
N ALA A 77 -7.94 -37.46 14.55
CA ALA A 77 -8.66 -38.51 15.26
C ALA A 77 -8.02 -38.78 16.64
N VAL A 78 -8.85 -38.81 17.68
CA VAL A 78 -8.51 -39.21 19.06
C VAL A 78 -9.57 -40.19 19.59
N SER A 79 -9.40 -40.69 20.81
CA SER A 79 -10.37 -41.57 21.47
C SER A 79 -11.77 -40.95 21.50
N ALA A 80 -12.81 -41.73 21.16
CA ALA A 80 -14.19 -41.29 21.20
C ALA A 80 -14.79 -41.37 22.63
N ASP A 81 -14.11 -40.81 23.63
CA ASP A 81 -14.69 -40.63 24.96
C ASP A 81 -15.28 -39.22 25.09
N PRO A 82 -16.60 -39.06 25.28
CA PRO A 82 -17.23 -37.76 25.53
C PRO A 82 -16.63 -37.01 26.74
N ARG A 83 -16.00 -37.72 27.68
CA ARG A 83 -15.31 -37.10 28.82
C ARG A 83 -14.09 -36.29 28.39
N ASP A 84 -13.42 -36.70 27.30
CA ASP A 84 -12.27 -35.99 26.76
C ASP A 84 -12.66 -34.57 26.29
N VAL A 85 -13.92 -34.35 25.91
CA VAL A 85 -14.45 -33.03 25.57
C VAL A 85 -14.62 -32.16 26.82
N ALA A 86 -15.12 -32.72 27.91
CA ALA A 86 -15.28 -32.02 29.18
C ALA A 86 -13.93 -31.67 29.84
N ASP A 87 -12.95 -32.56 29.68
CA ASP A 87 -11.60 -32.42 30.22
C ASP A 87 -10.68 -31.56 29.32
N GLY A 88 -11.16 -31.14 28.15
CA GLY A 88 -10.41 -30.34 27.17
C GLY A 88 -9.33 -31.12 26.40
N ALA A 89 -9.33 -32.44 26.50
CA ALA A 89 -8.47 -33.36 25.78
C ALA A 89 -8.91 -33.55 24.31
N ALA A 90 -10.18 -33.31 24.00
CA ALA A 90 -10.75 -33.26 22.64
C ALA A 90 -11.60 -31.99 22.46
N GLU A 91 -11.66 -31.46 21.24
CA GLU A 91 -12.52 -30.32 20.91
C GLU A 91 -13.98 -30.76 20.68
N LEU A 92 -14.17 -31.95 20.10
CA LEU A 92 -15.46 -32.62 19.94
C LEU A 92 -15.28 -34.14 19.96
N SER A 93 -16.34 -34.88 20.31
CA SER A 93 -16.40 -36.34 20.21
C SER A 93 -17.69 -36.79 19.54
N ILE A 94 -17.58 -37.82 18.70
CA ILE A 94 -18.66 -38.45 17.96
C ILE A 94 -18.82 -39.88 18.50
N ARG A 95 -19.99 -40.17 19.09
CA ARG A 95 -20.32 -41.53 19.55
C ARG A 95 -21.63 -41.98 18.94
N GLY A 96 -21.56 -42.98 18.08
CA GLY A 96 -22.68 -43.38 17.24
C GLY A 96 -23.16 -42.20 16.38
N SER A 97 -24.40 -41.74 16.63
CA SER A 97 -25.00 -40.59 15.94
C SER A 97 -25.01 -39.29 16.75
N GLN A 98 -24.43 -39.29 17.95
CA GLN A 98 -24.41 -38.10 18.83
C GLN A 98 -23.07 -37.38 18.74
N PHE A 99 -23.15 -36.04 18.77
CA PHE A 99 -22.00 -35.15 18.78
C PHE A 99 -21.93 -34.46 20.15
N TYR A 100 -20.79 -34.60 20.80
CA TYR A 100 -20.45 -33.90 22.04
C TYR A 100 -19.44 -32.82 21.68
N VAL A 101 -19.81 -31.56 21.86
CA VAL A 101 -19.00 -30.41 21.44
C VAL A 101 -18.72 -29.57 22.67
N GLY A 102 -17.46 -29.16 22.86
CA GLY A 102 -17.11 -28.27 23.95
C GLY A 102 -17.65 -26.86 23.76
N ASP A 103 -17.75 -26.10 24.85
CA ASP A 103 -18.27 -24.72 24.82
C ASP A 103 -17.25 -23.67 24.36
N SER A 104 -16.00 -24.07 24.11
CA SER A 104 -14.93 -23.15 23.72
C SER A 104 -15.11 -22.63 22.28
N GLN A 105 -14.62 -21.43 21.99
CA GLN A 105 -14.55 -20.93 20.60
C GLN A 105 -13.79 -21.91 19.68
N LYS A 106 -12.76 -22.58 20.21
CA LYS A 106 -12.00 -23.59 19.48
C LYS A 106 -12.83 -24.83 19.15
N SER A 107 -13.67 -25.29 20.08
CA SER A 107 -14.59 -26.42 19.86
C SER A 107 -15.69 -26.10 18.84
N GLN A 108 -16.21 -24.86 18.85
CA GLN A 108 -17.16 -24.41 17.84
C GLN A 108 -16.52 -24.31 16.46
N ALA A 109 -15.27 -23.83 16.38
CA ALA A 109 -14.50 -23.83 15.14
C ALA A 109 -14.21 -25.26 14.64
N ALA A 110 -13.87 -26.19 15.54
CA ALA A 110 -13.68 -27.60 15.21
C ALA A 110 -14.95 -28.26 14.63
N LEU A 111 -16.13 -27.92 15.16
CA LEU A 111 -17.40 -28.41 14.64
C LEU A 111 -17.70 -27.84 13.24
N ALA A 112 -17.41 -26.56 13.02
CA ALA A 112 -17.54 -25.94 11.70
C ALA A 112 -16.61 -26.59 10.67
N GLU A 113 -15.35 -26.85 11.06
CA GLU A 113 -14.36 -27.52 10.22
C GLU A 113 -14.76 -28.97 9.92
N LEU A 114 -15.22 -29.72 10.92
CA LEU A 114 -15.76 -31.07 10.69
C LEU A 114 -16.94 -31.06 9.70
N ARG A 115 -17.83 -30.07 9.79
CA ARG A 115 -18.94 -29.95 8.83
C ARG A 115 -18.42 -29.70 7.41
N ALA A 116 -17.45 -28.80 7.24
CA ALA A 116 -16.82 -28.53 5.96
C ALA A 116 -16.12 -29.80 5.42
N ALA A 117 -15.39 -30.53 6.28
CA ALA A 117 -14.75 -31.78 5.96
C ALA A 117 -15.73 -32.86 5.48
N VAL A 118 -16.91 -32.98 6.11
CA VAL A 118 -17.95 -33.91 5.69
C VAL A 118 -18.45 -33.57 4.28
N VAL A 119 -18.65 -32.29 3.98
CA VAL A 119 -19.07 -31.85 2.63
C VAL A 119 -17.98 -32.21 1.61
N ALA A 120 -16.72 -31.84 1.88
CA ALA A 120 -15.59 -32.16 1.00
C ALA A 120 -15.39 -33.67 0.80
N TYR A 121 -15.63 -34.48 1.84
CA TYR A 121 -15.57 -35.93 1.76
C TYR A 121 -16.71 -36.49 0.89
N ASN A 122 -17.92 -35.96 1.01
CA ASN A 122 -19.03 -36.37 0.14
C ASN A 122 -18.77 -35.98 -1.32
N ASP A 123 -18.22 -34.78 -1.58
CA ASP A 123 -17.82 -34.37 -2.93
C ASP A 123 -16.75 -35.30 -3.49
N TYR A 124 -15.79 -35.73 -2.67
CA TYR A 124 -14.84 -36.76 -3.08
C TYR A 124 -15.55 -38.07 -3.45
N LEU A 125 -16.49 -38.56 -2.64
CA LEU A 125 -17.23 -39.77 -2.96
C LEU A 125 -18.00 -39.62 -4.28
N MET A 126 -18.65 -38.47 -4.49
CA MET A 126 -19.34 -38.16 -5.74
C MET A 126 -18.39 -38.11 -6.94
N SER A 127 -17.15 -37.64 -6.76
CA SER A 127 -16.13 -37.65 -7.83
C SER A 127 -15.70 -39.05 -8.26
N LEU A 128 -15.95 -40.08 -7.45
CA LEU A 128 -15.67 -41.48 -7.80
C LEU A 128 -16.82 -42.16 -8.54
N GLU A 129 -18.00 -41.55 -8.59
CA GLU A 129 -19.17 -42.13 -9.28
C GLU A 129 -18.94 -42.15 -10.80
N SER A 130 -19.43 -43.19 -11.47
CA SER A 130 -19.24 -43.32 -12.92
C SER A 130 -20.03 -42.27 -13.73
N ASP A 131 -21.18 -41.82 -13.21
CA ASP A 131 -22.01 -40.80 -13.83
C ASP A 131 -21.70 -39.42 -13.23
N GLN A 132 -20.69 -38.77 -13.80
CA GLN A 132 -20.25 -37.44 -13.37
C GLN A 132 -21.32 -36.36 -13.60
N SER A 133 -22.21 -36.54 -14.58
CA SER A 133 -23.30 -35.60 -14.85
C SER A 133 -24.43 -35.69 -13.83
N ALA A 134 -24.67 -36.86 -13.25
CA ALA A 134 -25.58 -37.03 -12.12
C ALA A 134 -24.94 -36.59 -10.79
N ALA A 135 -23.65 -36.86 -10.62
CA ALA A 135 -22.89 -36.48 -9.41
C ALA A 135 -22.71 -34.96 -9.30
N PHE A 136 -22.37 -34.29 -10.40
CA PHE A 136 -22.17 -32.85 -10.47
C PHE A 136 -22.97 -32.25 -11.65
N PRO A 137 -24.29 -32.08 -11.49
CA PRO A 137 -25.17 -31.64 -12.57
C PRO A 137 -24.94 -30.18 -13.00
N VAL A 138 -24.23 -29.40 -12.17
CA VAL A 138 -23.94 -27.99 -12.42
C VAL A 138 -22.44 -27.79 -12.40
N THR A 139 -21.91 -27.32 -13.53
CA THR A 139 -20.55 -26.77 -13.61
C THR A 139 -20.64 -25.26 -13.61
N VAL A 140 -19.92 -24.61 -12.71
CA VAL A 140 -19.87 -23.16 -12.60
C VAL A 140 -18.52 -22.70 -13.15
N THR A 141 -18.58 -21.71 -14.02
CA THR A 141 -17.40 -20.96 -14.46
C THR A 141 -17.49 -19.58 -13.82
N LEU A 142 -16.62 -19.32 -12.84
CA LEU A 142 -16.45 -17.98 -12.30
C LEU A 142 -15.58 -17.18 -13.25
N GLN A 143 -16.12 -16.06 -13.71
CA GLN A 143 -15.40 -15.04 -14.43
C GLN A 143 -15.45 -13.76 -13.60
N TYR A 144 -14.30 -13.24 -13.23
CA TYR A 144 -14.21 -11.91 -12.63
C TYR A 144 -14.34 -10.91 -13.77
N LEU A 145 -15.45 -10.17 -13.77
CA LEU A 145 -15.65 -9.05 -14.67
C LEU A 145 -15.25 -7.78 -13.93
N GLU A 146 -14.57 -6.90 -14.66
CA GLU A 146 -14.33 -5.55 -14.20
C GLU A 146 -15.69 -4.85 -14.16
N GLN A 147 -16.14 -4.48 -12.96
CA GLN A 147 -17.38 -3.74 -12.80
C GLN A 147 -17.02 -2.26 -12.91
N ASP A 148 -17.38 -1.64 -14.03
CA ASP A 148 -17.52 -0.19 -14.07
C ASP A 148 -18.52 0.17 -12.98
N ALA A 149 -18.06 0.88 -11.96
CA ALA A 149 -18.94 1.32 -10.90
C ALA A 149 -19.90 2.35 -11.53
N ASP A 150 -21.10 1.89 -11.85
CA ASP A 150 -22.17 2.73 -12.33
C ASP A 150 -22.56 3.70 -11.20
N ASP A 151 -22.39 4.97 -11.50
CA ASP A 151 -22.73 6.15 -10.72
C ASP A 151 -24.12 6.03 -10.04
N PRO A 152 -24.20 5.83 -8.71
CA PRO A 152 -25.48 5.81 -8.01
C PRO A 152 -26.13 7.20 -7.96
N ALA A 153 -25.48 8.27 -8.44
CA ALA A 153 -26.07 9.60 -8.54
C ALA A 153 -26.96 9.80 -9.78
N ASN A 154 -27.04 8.84 -10.72
CA ASN A 154 -27.78 9.02 -11.97
C ASN A 154 -29.03 8.12 -12.14
N SER A 155 -29.48 7.42 -11.09
CA SER A 155 -30.66 6.54 -11.17
C SER A 155 -32.01 7.20 -10.82
N ASP A 156 -32.08 8.51 -10.55
CA ASP A 156 -33.32 9.22 -10.21
C ASP A 156 -33.77 10.21 -11.31
N GLY A 157 -33.84 9.73 -12.55
CA GLY A 157 -34.15 10.59 -13.69
C GLY A 157 -34.79 9.93 -14.91
N ALA A 158 -35.59 8.88 -14.76
CA ALA A 158 -36.31 8.29 -15.90
C ALA A 158 -37.78 7.95 -15.57
N ASN A 159 -38.64 8.96 -15.71
CA ASN A 159 -40.05 8.92 -16.13
C ASN A 159 -40.93 7.75 -15.64
N GLY A 160 -41.68 8.01 -14.57
CA GLY A 160 -42.98 7.37 -14.35
C GLY A 160 -43.96 7.75 -15.47
N GLY A 161 -44.20 6.81 -16.37
CA GLY A 161 -45.33 6.82 -17.31
C GLY A 161 -46.17 5.57 -17.06
N ASP A 162 -47.43 5.78 -16.67
CA ASP A 162 -48.46 4.76 -16.41
C ASP A 162 -48.53 3.65 -17.47
N PRO A 163 -48.75 2.38 -17.07
CA PRO A 163 -49.23 1.35 -18.00
C PRO A 163 -50.76 1.41 -18.09
N ALA A 164 -51.27 2.01 -19.17
CA ALA A 164 -52.66 1.79 -19.57
C ALA A 164 -52.79 0.42 -20.22
N GLY A 165 -53.71 -0.40 -19.68
CA GLY A 165 -54.02 -1.74 -20.16
C GLY A 165 -54.62 -1.75 -21.57
N GLY A 166 -54.33 -2.82 -22.29
CA GLY A 166 -54.93 -3.14 -23.58
C GLY A 166 -54.83 -4.65 -23.82
N ASP A 167 -55.98 -5.30 -23.84
CA ASP A 167 -56.22 -6.72 -24.06
C ASP A 167 -55.63 -7.27 -25.38
N GLY A 168 -55.30 -8.56 -25.34
CA GLY A 168 -55.95 -9.50 -26.25
C GLY A 168 -55.15 -10.02 -27.45
N THR A 169 -55.00 -11.34 -27.44
CA THR A 169 -55.16 -12.28 -28.57
C THR A 169 -53.93 -12.95 -29.19
N SER A 170 -54.14 -14.26 -29.30
CA SER A 170 -53.41 -15.38 -29.89
C SER A 170 -53.10 -15.24 -31.39
N GLY A 171 -52.01 -15.88 -31.83
CA GLY A 171 -51.83 -16.27 -33.23
C GLY A 171 -50.45 -16.89 -33.46
N GLY A 172 -50.41 -18.16 -33.88
CA GLY A 172 -49.19 -18.90 -34.17
C GLY A 172 -48.69 -18.75 -35.61
N ASP A 173 -47.60 -19.49 -35.84
CA ASP A 173 -46.97 -19.93 -37.09
C ASP A 173 -46.23 -18.94 -38.00
N GLY A 174 -44.95 -19.28 -38.21
CA GLY A 174 -44.45 -19.62 -39.56
C GLY A 174 -43.52 -18.61 -40.23
N GLY A 175 -42.31 -19.08 -40.56
CA GLY A 175 -41.71 -18.78 -41.87
C GLY A 175 -40.45 -17.91 -41.92
N THR A 176 -39.30 -18.58 -41.87
CA THR A 176 -38.15 -18.46 -42.81
C THR A 176 -37.51 -17.10 -43.12
N GLY A 177 -36.20 -17.01 -42.83
CA GLY A 177 -35.21 -16.77 -43.89
C GLY A 177 -34.31 -15.53 -43.81
N GLY A 178 -33.10 -15.72 -43.27
CA GLY A 178 -31.85 -15.25 -43.90
C GLY A 178 -31.30 -13.88 -43.54
N ALA A 179 -30.17 -13.85 -42.81
CA ALA A 179 -28.88 -13.43 -43.36
C ALA A 179 -27.79 -13.43 -42.25
N ASP A 180 -26.80 -14.28 -42.47
CA ASP A 180 -25.47 -14.29 -41.81
C ASP A 180 -24.64 -13.08 -42.30
N PRO A 181 -23.60 -12.63 -41.58
CA PRO A 181 -22.28 -13.25 -41.81
C PRO A 181 -21.36 -13.37 -40.58
N THR A 182 -20.96 -14.60 -40.28
CA THR A 182 -19.58 -15.11 -40.18
C THR A 182 -18.50 -14.23 -39.54
N THR A 183 -17.97 -14.68 -38.40
CA THR A 183 -16.53 -14.56 -38.08
C THR A 183 -15.96 -15.92 -37.68
N THR A 184 -14.82 -16.21 -38.27
CA THR A 184 -14.12 -17.48 -38.39
C THR A 184 -13.27 -17.82 -37.16
N ALA A 185 -13.47 -19.02 -36.60
CA ALA A 185 -12.51 -19.69 -35.73
C ALA A 185 -11.53 -20.52 -36.59
N PRO A 186 -10.23 -20.61 -36.23
CA PRO A 186 -9.35 -21.65 -36.75
C PRO A 186 -9.39 -22.89 -35.84
N ASP A 187 -9.51 -24.03 -36.49
CA ASP A 187 -9.59 -25.38 -35.94
C ASP A 187 -8.21 -26.07 -35.88
N GLY A 188 -8.08 -26.97 -34.90
CA GLY A 188 -7.39 -28.26 -34.93
C GLY A 188 -5.92 -28.38 -35.37
N GLY A 189 -5.06 -28.79 -34.43
CA GLY A 189 -3.76 -29.41 -34.71
C GLY A 189 -3.46 -30.52 -33.69
N ASP A 190 -3.83 -31.75 -34.05
CA ASP A 190 -3.60 -32.99 -33.29
C ASP A 190 -2.17 -33.52 -33.55
N ALA A 191 -1.42 -33.86 -32.50
CA ALA A 191 -0.13 -34.55 -32.59
C ALA A 191 0.11 -35.43 -31.35
N GLY A 192 -0.03 -36.74 -31.54
CA GLY A 192 0.33 -37.75 -30.55
C GLY A 192 1.83 -37.78 -30.26
N GLY A 193 2.17 -37.79 -28.97
CA GLY A 193 3.53 -37.98 -28.46
C GLY A 193 3.49 -38.53 -27.04
N SER A 194 3.79 -39.82 -26.90
CA SER A 194 4.04 -40.51 -25.63
C SER A 194 5.27 -39.92 -24.94
N GLY A 195 5.14 -39.52 -23.66
CA GLY A 195 6.28 -39.25 -22.78
C GLY A 195 6.02 -38.24 -21.66
N GLY A 196 5.87 -38.73 -20.43
CA GLY A 196 6.24 -38.03 -19.19
C GLY A 196 5.58 -36.67 -18.91
N GLY A 197 4.30 -36.68 -18.52
CA GLY A 197 3.61 -35.49 -18.02
C GLY A 197 4.10 -35.08 -16.63
N VAL A 198 4.79 -33.95 -16.57
CA VAL A 198 4.91 -33.10 -15.37
C VAL A 198 3.49 -32.73 -14.88
N PRO A 199 3.19 -32.75 -13.57
CA PRO A 199 1.87 -32.37 -13.09
C PRO A 199 1.59 -30.91 -13.42
N ALA A 200 0.44 -30.65 -14.04
CA ALA A 200 -0.07 -29.31 -14.26
C ALA A 200 -0.26 -28.60 -12.91
N VAL A 201 0.36 -27.43 -12.75
CA VAL A 201 0.15 -26.53 -11.61
C VAL A 201 -1.29 -26.00 -11.67
N PRO A 202 -2.13 -26.15 -10.64
CA PRO A 202 -3.49 -25.60 -10.66
C PRO A 202 -3.42 -24.06 -10.56
N GLY A 203 -3.70 -23.38 -11.67
CA GLY A 203 -3.72 -21.92 -11.80
C GLY A 203 -4.95 -21.21 -11.18
N GLY A 204 -5.67 -21.84 -10.24
CA GLY A 204 -6.94 -21.33 -9.73
C GLY A 204 -6.85 -20.33 -8.58
N ALA A 205 -5.67 -20.10 -8.00
CA ALA A 205 -5.51 -19.28 -6.78
C ALA A 205 -5.40 -17.76 -7.04
N PHE A 206 -5.53 -17.31 -8.29
CA PHE A 206 -5.19 -15.95 -8.70
C PHE A 206 -6.18 -15.37 -9.70
N GLY A 207 -7.41 -15.06 -9.26
CA GLY A 207 -8.35 -14.22 -10.03
C GLY A 207 -8.69 -14.66 -11.47
N GLY A 208 -8.20 -15.83 -11.91
CA GLY A 208 -8.45 -16.38 -13.24
C GLY A 208 -9.80 -17.07 -13.29
N THR A 209 -10.23 -17.39 -14.51
CA THR A 209 -11.45 -18.17 -14.73
C THR A 209 -11.35 -19.50 -13.97
N GLN A 210 -12.14 -19.66 -12.91
CA GLN A 210 -12.24 -20.91 -12.16
C GLN A 210 -13.42 -21.68 -12.71
N THR A 211 -13.20 -22.89 -13.23
CA THR A 211 -14.27 -23.79 -13.67
C THR A 211 -14.28 -25.01 -12.77
N GLY A 212 -15.43 -25.31 -12.18
CA GLY A 212 -15.58 -26.45 -11.29
C GLY A 212 -16.98 -26.59 -10.70
N THR A 213 -17.09 -27.43 -9.68
CA THR A 213 -18.31 -27.56 -8.88
C THR A 213 -18.50 -26.32 -8.01
N PRO A 214 -19.73 -25.95 -7.62
CA PRO A 214 -19.96 -24.81 -6.73
C PRO A 214 -19.12 -24.83 -5.43
N SER A 215 -18.86 -26.02 -4.89
CA SER A 215 -18.06 -26.24 -3.66
C SER A 215 -16.54 -26.15 -3.87
N SER A 216 -16.06 -26.28 -5.11
CA SER A 216 -14.63 -26.20 -5.46
C SER A 216 -14.11 -24.78 -5.69
N LEU A 217 -15.02 -23.81 -5.78
CA LEU A 217 -14.69 -22.41 -6.04
C LEU A 217 -14.22 -21.73 -4.75
N SER A 218 -13.06 -21.08 -4.80
CA SER A 218 -12.52 -20.33 -3.66
C SER A 218 -12.34 -18.86 -4.04
N PRO A 219 -12.70 -17.91 -3.14
CA PRO A 219 -12.37 -16.52 -3.38
C PRO A 219 -10.84 -16.33 -3.42
N PRO A 220 -10.31 -15.42 -4.24
CA PRO A 220 -8.89 -15.11 -4.25
C PRO A 220 -8.46 -14.68 -2.85
N PHE A 221 -7.46 -15.37 -2.29
CA PHE A 221 -7.00 -15.10 -0.93
C PHE A 221 -5.69 -14.29 -0.97
N PRO A 222 -5.64 -13.09 -0.36
CA PRO A 222 -4.52 -12.15 -0.52
C PRO A 222 -3.23 -12.54 0.22
N LEU A 223 -3.20 -13.70 0.90
CA LEU A 223 -2.07 -14.14 1.72
C LEU A 223 -0.78 -14.31 0.92
N ARG A 224 -0.86 -14.70 -0.36
CA ARG A 224 0.33 -14.79 -1.20
C ARG A 224 0.92 -13.40 -1.48
N SER A 225 0.09 -12.44 -1.89
CA SER A 225 0.48 -11.04 -2.11
C SER A 225 1.05 -10.40 -0.83
N LEU A 226 0.50 -10.74 0.34
CA LEU A 226 0.99 -10.37 1.66
C LEU A 226 2.43 -10.86 1.93
N VAL A 227 2.68 -12.17 1.73
CA VAL A 227 3.99 -12.78 1.96
C VAL A 227 5.03 -12.24 0.98
N LEU A 228 4.65 -12.08 -0.29
CA LEU A 228 5.52 -11.54 -1.33
C LEU A 228 5.91 -10.10 -1.03
N ALA A 229 4.95 -9.21 -0.74
CA ALA A 229 5.21 -7.82 -0.36
C ALA A 229 6.14 -7.73 0.87
N PHE A 230 5.93 -8.59 1.87
CA PHE A 230 6.76 -8.65 3.06
C PHE A 230 8.21 -9.06 2.76
N ALA A 231 8.42 -10.01 1.82
CA ALA A 231 9.75 -10.48 1.44
C ALA A 231 10.63 -9.35 0.88
N PHE A 232 10.05 -8.39 0.13
CA PHE A 232 10.80 -7.24 -0.40
C PHE A 232 11.12 -6.18 0.67
N LEU A 233 10.25 -6.02 1.68
CA LEU A 233 10.38 -4.96 2.68
C LEU A 233 11.30 -5.34 3.86
N LEU A 234 11.29 -6.61 4.28
CA LEU A 234 12.06 -7.06 5.43
C LEU A 234 13.57 -6.78 5.30
N PRO A 235 14.24 -7.07 4.16
CA PRO A 235 15.67 -6.77 4.02
C PRO A 235 15.97 -5.27 4.01
N LEU A 236 15.05 -4.45 3.47
CA LEU A 236 15.19 -3.00 3.48
C LEU A 236 15.20 -2.45 4.91
N ASN A 237 14.41 -3.02 5.82
CA ASN A 237 14.42 -2.64 7.24
C ASN A 237 15.78 -2.87 7.91
N VAL A 238 16.48 -3.94 7.56
CA VAL A 238 17.82 -4.20 8.11
C VAL A 238 18.84 -3.25 7.50
N LEU A 239 18.73 -3.01 6.19
CA LEU A 239 19.60 -2.09 5.47
C LEU A 239 19.51 -0.66 6.01
N ILE A 240 18.31 -0.14 6.27
CA ILE A 240 18.16 1.20 6.83
C ILE A 240 18.72 1.31 8.23
N GLN A 241 18.64 0.26 9.05
CA GLN A 241 19.26 0.27 10.38
C GLN A 241 20.79 0.37 10.28
N ALA A 242 21.41 -0.38 9.37
CA ALA A 242 22.84 -0.30 9.11
C ALA A 242 23.24 1.10 8.59
N TYR A 243 22.44 1.67 7.70
CA TYR A 243 22.66 3.00 7.16
C TYR A 243 22.53 4.10 8.23
N GLY A 244 21.45 4.09 9.01
CA GLY A 244 21.24 5.04 10.11
C GLY A 244 22.36 4.96 11.16
N SER A 245 22.82 3.75 11.47
CA SER A 245 23.98 3.56 12.35
C SER A 245 25.27 4.13 11.77
N SER A 246 25.48 4.08 10.46
CA SER A 246 26.65 4.72 9.83
C SER A 246 26.59 6.23 9.95
N VAL A 247 25.41 6.83 9.69
CA VAL A 247 25.22 8.29 9.77
C VAL A 247 25.43 8.80 11.20
N ILE A 248 24.84 8.14 12.21
CA ILE A 248 24.97 8.62 13.60
C ILE A 248 26.39 8.44 14.17
N ASN A 249 27.15 7.48 13.66
CA ASN A 249 28.55 7.24 14.05
C ASN A 249 29.47 8.44 13.78
N GLU A 250 29.11 9.31 12.84
CA GLU A 250 29.88 10.50 12.51
C GLU A 250 29.55 11.68 13.42
N ARG A 251 28.33 11.70 13.97
CA ARG A 251 27.89 12.71 14.92
C ARG A 251 28.46 12.42 16.32
N ILE A 252 28.46 11.14 16.71
CA ILE A 252 28.97 10.72 18.01
C ILE A 252 30.50 10.87 18.04
N ASN A 253 31.02 11.47 19.11
CA ASN A 253 32.44 11.76 19.30
C ASN A 253 33.08 12.62 18.19
N ARG A 254 32.28 13.44 17.47
CA ARG A 254 32.78 14.42 16.47
C ARG A 254 33.60 13.80 15.33
N ARG A 255 33.42 12.51 15.06
CA ARG A 255 34.17 11.76 14.03
C ARG A 255 33.94 12.26 12.59
N GLY A 256 32.84 12.98 12.37
CA GLY A 256 32.48 13.61 11.09
C GLY A 256 33.08 14.99 10.85
N GLU A 257 33.71 15.63 11.84
CA GLU A 257 34.34 16.96 11.66
C GLU A 257 35.33 17.01 10.48
N PRO A 258 36.23 16.02 10.29
CA PRO A 258 37.16 16.03 9.16
C PRO A 258 36.46 16.00 7.79
N MET A 259 35.24 15.44 7.71
CA MET A 259 34.47 15.41 6.47
C MET A 259 33.87 16.77 6.12
N LEU A 260 33.47 17.55 7.13
CA LEU A 260 32.91 18.90 6.95
C LEU A 260 33.97 19.92 6.51
N VAL A 261 35.24 19.69 6.84
CA VAL A 261 36.39 20.53 6.43
C VAL A 261 36.99 20.09 5.09
N SER A 262 36.59 18.92 4.59
CA SER A 262 37.04 18.42 3.29
C SER A 262 36.51 19.29 2.14
N PRO A 263 37.18 19.32 0.96
CA PRO A 263 36.69 20.05 -0.21
C PRO A 263 35.45 19.42 -0.84
N ALA A 264 34.92 18.32 -0.29
CA ALA A 264 33.71 17.67 -0.77
C ALA A 264 32.47 18.51 -0.37
N SER A 265 31.52 18.67 -1.28
CA SER A 265 30.25 19.29 -0.92
C SER A 265 29.43 18.35 -0.03
N ARG A 266 28.50 18.91 0.76
CA ARG A 266 27.56 18.13 1.57
C ARG A 266 26.80 17.10 0.74
N GLY A 267 26.38 17.49 -0.47
CA GLY A 267 25.74 16.57 -1.41
C GLY A 267 26.66 15.44 -1.88
N ASP A 268 27.95 15.71 -2.09
CA ASP A 268 28.91 14.66 -2.47
C ASP A 268 29.07 13.61 -1.35
N ILE A 269 29.07 14.08 -0.10
CA ILE A 269 29.17 13.23 1.10
C ILE A 269 27.91 12.37 1.26
N VAL A 270 26.73 13.01 1.26
CA VAL A 270 25.45 12.32 1.45
C VAL A 270 25.23 11.30 0.35
N LEU A 271 25.35 11.68 -0.93
CA LEU A 271 25.20 10.72 -2.03
C LEU A 271 26.26 9.61 -1.99
N GLY A 272 27.52 9.97 -1.71
CA GLY A 272 28.60 9.00 -1.60
C GLY A 272 28.31 7.95 -0.52
N LYS A 273 27.70 8.35 0.58
CA LYS A 273 27.31 7.45 1.67
C LYS A 273 26.10 6.61 1.35
N THR A 274 25.07 7.19 0.74
CA THR A 274 23.83 6.48 0.42
C THR A 274 24.04 5.42 -0.67
N LEU A 275 24.89 5.71 -1.66
CA LEU A 275 24.99 4.93 -2.90
C LEU A 275 25.35 3.44 -2.70
N PRO A 276 26.27 3.05 -1.80
CA PRO A 276 26.50 1.64 -1.48
C PRO A 276 25.28 0.94 -0.91
N TYR A 277 24.54 1.59 -0.01
CA TYR A 277 23.32 1.01 0.57
C TYR A 277 22.22 0.88 -0.47
N LEU A 278 22.03 1.89 -1.32
CA LEU A 278 21.10 1.81 -2.46
C LEU A 278 21.48 0.68 -3.42
N GLY A 279 22.78 0.51 -3.71
CA GLY A 279 23.27 -0.61 -4.53
C GLY A 279 22.98 -1.97 -3.91
N VAL A 280 23.17 -2.11 -2.59
CA VAL A 280 22.79 -3.33 -1.85
C VAL A 280 21.28 -3.55 -1.87
N ALA A 281 20.47 -2.50 -1.72
CA ALA A 281 19.00 -2.58 -1.84
C ALA A 281 18.61 -3.14 -3.21
N VAL A 282 19.13 -2.55 -4.29
CA VAL A 282 18.88 -3.02 -5.66
C VAL A 282 19.31 -4.47 -5.85
N ALA A 283 20.49 -4.85 -5.35
CA ALA A 283 20.98 -6.21 -5.48
C ALA A 283 20.09 -7.23 -4.74
N ILE A 284 19.70 -6.93 -3.50
CA ILE A 284 18.80 -7.80 -2.72
C ILE A 284 17.43 -7.88 -3.37
N THR A 285 16.85 -6.75 -3.77
CA THR A 285 15.57 -6.70 -4.47
C THR A 285 15.62 -7.49 -5.77
N ALA A 286 16.68 -7.37 -6.57
CA ALA A 286 16.85 -8.14 -7.80
C ALA A 286 16.93 -9.63 -7.54
N VAL A 287 17.71 -10.05 -6.53
CA VAL A 287 17.79 -11.47 -6.12
C VAL A 287 16.42 -12.01 -5.74
N ILE A 288 15.65 -11.27 -4.94
CA ILE A 288 14.31 -11.68 -4.52
C ILE A 288 13.34 -11.71 -5.71
N ALA A 289 13.32 -10.65 -6.53
CA ALA A 289 12.46 -10.56 -7.71
C ALA A 289 12.69 -11.77 -8.63
N PHE A 290 13.94 -12.00 -9.06
CA PHE A 290 14.24 -13.10 -9.97
C PHE A 290 14.05 -14.48 -9.33
N ALA A 291 14.31 -14.64 -8.02
CA ALA A 291 14.08 -15.92 -7.33
C ALA A 291 12.60 -16.30 -7.24
N VAL A 292 11.70 -15.31 -7.22
CA VAL A 292 10.25 -15.52 -7.05
C VAL A 292 9.48 -15.41 -8.37
N GLY A 293 10.20 -15.26 -9.50
CA GLY A 293 9.61 -15.21 -10.85
C GLY A 293 9.22 -13.81 -11.32
N GLY A 294 9.64 -12.76 -10.62
CA GLY A 294 9.45 -11.37 -11.00
C GLY A 294 10.51 -10.87 -11.98
N GLY A 295 10.23 -9.74 -12.63
CA GLY A 295 11.08 -9.13 -13.64
C GLY A 295 11.77 -7.85 -13.19
N LEU A 296 12.24 -7.09 -14.17
CA LEU A 296 12.87 -5.78 -13.95
C LEU A 296 11.86 -4.75 -13.40
N VAL A 297 10.57 -4.89 -13.72
CA VAL A 297 9.50 -4.02 -13.23
C VAL A 297 9.43 -4.08 -11.71
N SER A 298 9.44 -5.28 -11.12
CA SER A 298 9.51 -5.46 -9.66
C SER A 298 10.69 -4.73 -9.03
N VAL A 299 11.88 -4.82 -9.64
CA VAL A 299 13.08 -4.16 -9.12
C VAL A 299 12.96 -2.64 -9.18
N LEU A 300 12.47 -2.11 -10.29
CA LEU A 300 12.29 -0.67 -10.49
C LEU A 300 11.16 -0.10 -9.61
N ALA A 301 10.12 -0.87 -9.32
CA ALA A 301 9.02 -0.47 -8.45
C ALA A 301 9.46 -0.36 -6.98
N VAL A 302 10.32 -1.26 -6.50
CA VAL A 302 10.83 -1.23 -5.12
C VAL A 302 11.89 -0.15 -4.91
N LEU A 303 12.59 0.28 -5.95
CA LEU A 303 13.68 1.25 -5.86
C LEU A 303 13.27 2.61 -5.23
N PRO A 304 12.14 3.25 -5.62
CA PRO A 304 11.60 4.42 -4.93
C PRO A 304 11.38 4.21 -3.44
N LEU A 305 10.84 3.06 -3.04
CA LEU A 305 10.63 2.72 -1.63
C LEU A 305 11.97 2.64 -0.90
N ALA A 306 12.92 1.87 -1.43
CA ALA A 306 14.27 1.79 -0.86
C ALA A 306 14.91 3.18 -0.72
N GLY A 307 14.78 4.04 -1.74
CA GLY A 307 15.21 5.43 -1.72
C GLY A 307 14.54 6.25 -0.62
N LEU A 308 13.22 6.16 -0.47
CA LEU A 308 12.46 6.87 0.56
C LEU A 308 12.83 6.41 1.96
N PHE A 309 12.91 5.10 2.19
CA PHE A 309 13.33 4.52 3.47
C PHE A 309 14.74 4.96 3.86
N LEU A 310 15.69 4.97 2.92
CA LEU A 310 17.04 5.49 3.13
C LEU A 310 17.02 7.02 3.42
N ALA A 311 16.28 7.81 2.64
CA ALA A 311 16.20 9.25 2.80
C ALA A 311 15.59 9.66 4.14
N ALA A 312 14.50 9.00 4.52
CA ALA A 312 13.81 9.21 5.78
C ALA A 312 14.70 8.82 6.97
N THR A 313 15.43 7.71 6.86
CA THR A 313 16.40 7.29 7.87
C THR A 313 17.58 8.25 7.98
N PHE A 314 18.07 8.79 6.85
CA PHE A 314 19.10 9.83 6.86
C PHE A 314 18.63 11.07 7.63
N VAL A 315 17.43 11.57 7.33
CA VAL A 315 16.83 12.68 8.07
C VAL A 315 16.71 12.32 9.55
N GLY A 316 16.17 11.14 9.88
CA GLY A 316 16.03 10.68 11.26
C GLY A 316 17.35 10.62 12.02
N ALA A 317 18.42 10.14 11.39
CA ALA A 317 19.76 10.09 11.97
C ALA A 317 20.40 11.48 12.16
N MET A 318 20.08 12.45 11.30
CA MET A 318 20.48 13.85 11.50
C MET A 318 19.77 14.49 12.69
N LEU A 319 18.51 14.11 12.94
CA LEU A 319 17.72 14.61 14.06
C LEU A 319 18.10 13.95 15.40
N ALA A 320 18.40 12.66 15.41
CA ALA A 320 18.73 11.91 16.62
C ALA A 320 20.01 12.41 17.33
N ARG A 321 20.05 12.29 18.66
CA ARG A 321 21.25 12.59 19.48
C ARG A 321 22.00 11.35 19.94
N SER A 322 21.33 10.21 19.98
CA SER A 322 21.88 8.93 20.45
C SER A 322 21.32 7.77 19.65
N TYR A 323 21.95 6.60 19.76
CA TYR A 323 21.44 5.36 19.16
C TYR A 323 20.01 5.03 19.60
N LYS A 324 19.67 5.27 20.88
CA LYS A 324 18.31 5.04 21.40
C LYS A 324 17.30 5.95 20.69
N GLU A 325 17.62 7.24 20.56
CA GLU A 325 16.76 8.19 19.85
C GLU A 325 16.65 7.86 18.36
N LEU A 326 17.75 7.41 17.72
CA LEU A 326 17.71 6.95 16.34
C LEU A 326 16.73 5.79 16.18
N THR A 327 16.80 4.77 17.04
CA THR A 327 15.84 3.66 16.98
C THR A 327 14.41 4.14 17.10
N PHE A 328 14.10 5.05 18.04
CA PHE A 328 12.76 5.62 18.18
C PHE A 328 12.32 6.37 16.92
N VAL A 329 13.17 7.23 16.36
CA VAL A 329 12.85 8.03 15.17
C VAL A 329 12.70 7.13 13.94
N THR A 330 13.60 6.17 13.75
CA THR A 330 13.53 5.22 12.64
C THR A 330 12.24 4.41 12.71
N VAL A 331 11.88 3.87 13.88
CA VAL A 331 10.62 3.12 14.05
C VAL A 331 9.40 4.02 13.80
N PHE A 332 9.39 5.24 14.36
CA PHE A 332 8.30 6.19 14.17
C PHE A 332 8.06 6.54 12.69
N VAL A 333 9.12 6.62 11.89
CA VAL A 333 9.02 6.95 10.47
C VAL A 333 8.81 5.69 9.61
N SER A 334 9.43 4.57 9.95
CA SER A 334 9.36 3.34 9.15
C SER A 334 8.02 2.64 9.26
N VAL A 335 7.34 2.68 10.42
CA VAL A 335 6.05 2.00 10.60
C VAL A 335 4.96 2.58 9.68
N PRO A 336 4.72 3.90 9.61
CA PRO A 336 3.75 4.46 8.67
C PRO A 336 4.15 4.24 7.20
N LEU A 337 5.43 4.35 6.86
CA LEU A 337 5.91 4.09 5.49
C LEU A 337 5.71 2.63 5.08
N MET A 338 5.91 1.70 6.03
CA MET A 338 5.63 0.29 5.83
C MET A 338 4.14 0.04 5.63
N ALA A 339 3.29 0.65 6.45
CA ALA A 339 1.85 0.56 6.30
C ALA A 339 1.38 1.10 4.94
N TYR A 340 1.90 2.25 4.50
CA TYR A 340 1.62 2.80 3.17
C TYR A 340 2.09 1.88 2.04
N ALA A 341 3.30 1.31 2.12
CA ALA A 341 3.80 0.40 1.10
C ALA A 341 2.98 -0.91 1.05
N PHE A 342 2.55 -1.39 2.21
CA PHE A 342 2.01 -2.73 2.36
C PHE A 342 0.49 -2.80 2.23
N VAL A 343 -0.26 -1.95 2.95
CA VAL A 343 -1.72 -2.04 3.05
C VAL A 343 -2.40 -1.99 1.68
N PRO A 344 -2.08 -1.03 0.77
CA PRO A 344 -2.70 -1.02 -0.55
C PRO A 344 -2.35 -2.27 -1.38
N ALA A 345 -1.13 -2.79 -1.25
CA ALA A 345 -0.66 -3.95 -2.03
C ALA A 345 -1.33 -5.28 -1.64
N VAL A 346 -1.94 -5.36 -0.46
CA VAL A 346 -2.77 -6.52 -0.07
C VAL A 346 -4.04 -6.60 -0.92
N PHE A 347 -4.52 -5.46 -1.45
CA PHE A 347 -5.76 -5.37 -2.21
C PHE A 347 -5.55 -5.29 -3.72
N THR A 348 -4.35 -5.60 -4.24
CA THR A 348 -4.05 -5.52 -5.67
C THR A 348 -5.01 -6.33 -6.55
N GLU A 349 -5.52 -7.45 -6.03
CA GLU A 349 -6.47 -8.32 -6.74
C GLU A 349 -7.94 -7.95 -6.52
N VAL A 350 -8.22 -6.99 -5.63
CA VAL A 350 -9.57 -6.71 -5.14
C VAL A 350 -10.02 -5.30 -5.50
N HIS A 351 -9.11 -4.32 -5.51
CA HIS A 351 -9.50 -2.93 -5.62
C HIS A 351 -8.42 -2.06 -6.33
N PRO A 352 -8.79 -1.22 -7.32
CA PRO A 352 -7.85 -0.38 -8.07
C PRO A 352 -7.05 0.60 -7.19
N ILE A 353 -7.55 0.90 -6.00
CA ILE A 353 -6.85 1.70 -4.96
C ILE A 353 -5.46 1.14 -4.63
N ALA A 354 -5.23 -0.15 -4.87
CA ALA A 354 -3.93 -0.76 -4.66
C ALA A 354 -2.82 -0.10 -5.48
N ALA A 355 -3.11 0.44 -6.66
CA ALA A 355 -2.13 1.08 -7.57
C ALA A 355 -1.35 2.25 -6.92
N ILE A 356 -1.85 2.76 -5.79
CA ILE A 356 -1.21 3.75 -4.93
C ILE A 356 0.17 3.33 -4.42
N SER A 357 0.37 2.03 -4.16
CA SER A 357 1.63 1.51 -3.64
C SER A 357 2.52 0.97 -4.76
N PRO A 358 3.82 1.31 -4.78
CA PRO A 358 4.77 0.64 -5.67
C PRO A 358 4.81 -0.89 -5.52
N LEU A 359 4.45 -1.45 -4.36
CA LEU A 359 4.43 -2.91 -4.18
C LEU A 359 3.30 -3.59 -4.95
N SER A 360 2.23 -2.89 -5.31
CA SER A 360 1.18 -3.44 -6.15
C SER A 360 1.70 -3.76 -7.56
N LEU A 361 2.64 -2.97 -8.06
CA LEU A 361 3.32 -3.22 -9.34
C LEU A 361 4.17 -4.49 -9.29
N VAL A 362 4.74 -4.82 -8.11
CA VAL A 362 5.50 -6.06 -7.89
C VAL A 362 4.55 -7.26 -7.93
N VAL A 363 3.39 -7.15 -7.29
CA VAL A 363 2.36 -8.21 -7.30
C VAL A 363 1.87 -8.47 -8.73
N GLN A 364 1.58 -7.42 -9.49
CA GLN A 364 1.17 -7.52 -10.89
C GLN A 364 2.24 -8.19 -11.77
N ASP A 365 3.50 -7.77 -11.64
CA ASP A 365 4.63 -8.35 -12.39
C ASP A 365 4.81 -9.85 -12.07
N LEU A 366 4.66 -10.23 -10.80
CA LEU A 366 4.72 -11.64 -10.37
C LEU A 366 3.55 -12.50 -10.87
N GLN A 367 2.41 -11.87 -11.19
CA GLN A 367 1.26 -12.53 -11.79
C GLN A 367 1.34 -12.61 -13.33
N GLY A 368 2.35 -11.96 -13.94
CA GLY A 368 2.45 -11.83 -15.39
C GLY A 368 1.47 -10.82 -15.98
N ALA A 369 0.87 -9.95 -15.17
CA ALA A 369 0.00 -8.88 -15.63
C ALA A 369 0.82 -7.75 -16.28
N PRO A 370 0.37 -7.17 -17.41
CA PRO A 370 1.09 -6.07 -18.05
C PRO A 370 0.96 -4.80 -17.21
N VAL A 371 2.10 -4.21 -16.82
CA VAL A 371 2.14 -2.94 -16.09
C VAL A 371 2.25 -1.78 -17.07
N GLY A 372 1.23 -0.92 -17.09
CA GLY A 372 1.22 0.30 -17.92
C GLY A 372 2.21 1.36 -17.41
N LEU A 373 2.73 2.21 -18.31
CA LEU A 373 3.64 3.31 -17.92
C LEU A 373 2.96 4.31 -16.97
N GLY A 374 1.68 4.61 -17.21
CA GLY A 374 0.90 5.53 -16.37
C GLY A 374 0.75 5.02 -14.94
N GLU A 375 0.38 3.75 -14.79
CA GLU A 375 0.27 3.06 -13.51
C GLU A 375 1.62 2.97 -12.79
N PHE A 376 2.69 2.62 -13.52
CA PHE A 376 4.04 2.60 -12.97
C PHE A 376 4.45 3.97 -12.42
N LEU A 377 4.22 5.05 -13.18
CA LEU A 377 4.53 6.41 -12.74
C LEU A 377 3.65 6.84 -11.57
N PHE A 378 2.36 6.48 -11.58
CA PHE A 378 1.44 6.79 -10.49
C PHE A 378 1.89 6.19 -9.16
N GLY A 379 2.27 4.92 -9.15
CA GLY A 379 2.79 4.25 -7.96
C GLY A 379 4.17 4.77 -7.52
N THR A 380 5.09 5.05 -8.45
CA THR A 380 6.50 5.29 -8.13
C THR A 380 6.93 6.76 -8.02
N LEU A 381 6.27 7.67 -8.73
CA LEU A 381 6.69 9.08 -8.81
C LEU A 381 6.54 9.82 -7.48
N PRO A 382 5.42 9.74 -6.74
CA PRO A 382 5.28 10.43 -5.46
C PRO A 382 6.34 9.97 -4.45
N VAL A 383 6.56 8.66 -4.38
CA VAL A 383 7.55 8.03 -3.50
C VAL A 383 8.97 8.50 -3.84
N SER A 384 9.29 8.57 -5.14
CA SER A 384 10.58 9.07 -5.62
C SER A 384 10.78 10.55 -5.28
N LEU A 385 9.77 11.38 -5.50
CA LEU A 385 9.83 12.81 -5.16
C LEU A 385 9.96 13.03 -3.65
N ALA A 386 9.21 12.30 -2.84
CA ALA A 386 9.33 12.33 -1.38
C ALA A 386 10.75 11.95 -0.93
N ALA A 387 11.35 10.92 -1.53
CA ALA A 387 12.74 10.53 -1.24
C ALA A 387 13.74 11.66 -1.55
N LEU A 388 13.60 12.31 -2.72
CA LEU A 388 14.44 13.44 -3.12
C LEU A 388 14.32 14.62 -2.15
N VAL A 389 13.10 14.94 -1.72
CA VAL A 389 12.84 16.03 -0.77
C VAL A 389 13.39 15.71 0.62
N CYS A 390 13.26 14.47 1.09
CA CYS A 390 13.92 14.02 2.32
C CYS A 390 15.44 14.16 2.24
N PHE A 391 16.08 13.74 1.13
CA PHE A 391 17.51 13.93 0.95
C PHE A 391 17.91 15.42 0.90
N ALA A 392 17.10 16.26 0.25
CA ALA A 392 17.32 17.70 0.20
C ALA A 392 17.25 18.33 1.61
N LEU A 393 16.24 17.98 2.42
CA LEU A 393 16.13 18.39 3.80
C LEU A 393 17.33 17.92 4.64
N GLY A 394 17.64 16.63 4.61
CA GLY A 394 18.76 16.06 5.37
C GLY A 394 20.10 16.70 4.99
N THR A 395 20.33 16.97 3.70
CA THR A 395 21.55 17.63 3.21
C THR A 395 21.60 19.10 3.67
N GLY A 396 20.44 19.76 3.75
CA GLY A 396 20.32 21.12 4.26
C GLY A 396 20.76 21.27 5.72
N VAL A 397 20.49 20.23 6.53
CA VAL A 397 20.80 20.11 7.96
C VAL A 397 22.15 19.43 8.22
N TYR A 398 22.86 18.98 7.17
CA TYR A 398 24.21 18.43 7.26
C TYR A 398 25.24 19.56 7.42
N ARG A 399 25.15 20.29 8.54
CA ARG A 399 26.00 21.42 8.89
C ARG A 399 26.54 21.25 10.30
N GLU A 400 27.68 21.87 10.61
CA GLU A 400 28.29 21.74 11.94
C GLU A 400 27.33 22.19 13.05
N GLU A 401 26.61 23.29 12.82
CA GLU A 401 25.66 23.88 13.76
C GLU A 401 24.51 22.93 14.14
N ASP A 402 24.06 22.09 13.20
CA ASP A 402 22.93 21.18 13.37
C ASP A 402 23.40 19.75 13.70
N MET A 403 24.58 19.37 13.22
CA MET A 403 25.14 18.03 13.38
C MET A 403 25.68 17.77 14.78
N PHE A 404 26.00 18.80 15.57
CA PHE A 404 26.49 18.61 16.93
C PHE A 404 25.61 19.23 18.01
N THR A 405 24.47 19.82 17.64
CA THR A 405 23.53 20.39 18.59
C THR A 405 22.81 19.32 19.43
N GLN A 406 22.59 19.63 20.70
CA GLN A 406 21.93 18.77 21.70
C GLN A 406 20.43 19.06 21.86
N ARG A 407 19.85 19.85 20.96
CA ARG A 407 18.41 20.14 20.95
C ARG A 407 17.58 18.87 20.72
N PRO A 408 16.38 18.77 21.32
CA PRO A 408 15.53 17.60 21.14
C PRO A 408 15.05 17.46 19.68
N VAL A 409 14.69 16.25 19.28
CA VAL A 409 14.28 15.89 17.90
C VAL A 409 13.21 16.85 17.34
N PRO A 410 12.10 17.18 18.03
CA PRO A 410 11.11 18.10 17.48
C PRO A 410 11.65 19.51 17.21
N ALA A 411 12.58 19.99 18.04
CA ALA A 411 13.19 21.31 17.82
C ALA A 411 14.08 21.31 16.58
N LYS A 412 14.83 20.22 16.35
CA LYS A 412 15.65 20.04 15.14
C LYS A 412 14.79 19.83 13.89
N ALA A 413 13.64 19.17 13.99
CA ALA A 413 12.70 19.06 12.88
C ALA A 413 12.21 20.45 12.44
N MET A 414 11.89 21.34 13.39
CA MET A 414 11.59 22.73 13.08
C MET A 414 12.80 23.49 12.52
N ASP A 415 14.02 23.20 12.97
CA ASP A 415 15.24 23.78 12.37
C ASP A 415 15.38 23.37 10.90
N ALA A 416 15.14 22.09 10.59
CA ALA A 416 15.18 21.54 9.24
C ALA A 416 14.17 22.18 8.30
N LEU A 417 12.92 22.36 8.77
CA LEU A 417 11.86 23.00 7.98
C LEU A 417 12.11 24.50 7.77
N ALA A 418 12.78 25.18 8.71
CA ALA A 418 13.12 26.60 8.60
C ALA A 418 14.42 26.85 7.83
N ALA A 419 15.32 25.88 7.75
CA ALA A 419 16.64 26.00 7.13
C ALA A 419 16.60 26.50 5.67
N PRO A 420 15.70 26.01 4.80
CA PRO A 420 15.70 26.46 3.41
C PRO A 420 14.93 27.76 3.18
N LEU A 421 14.26 28.33 4.20
CA LEU A 421 13.36 29.47 4.04
C LEU A 421 14.10 30.80 4.22
N HIS A 422 14.59 31.37 3.12
CA HIS A 422 15.23 32.70 3.10
C HIS A 422 14.48 33.75 2.30
N SER A 423 13.39 33.38 1.64
CA SER A 423 12.53 34.30 0.91
C SER A 423 11.08 33.81 0.88
N VAL A 424 10.15 34.71 0.62
CA VAL A 424 8.71 34.39 0.46
C VAL A 424 8.50 33.35 -0.64
N TRP A 425 9.22 33.48 -1.76
CA TRP A 425 9.13 32.51 -2.86
C TRP A 425 9.57 31.11 -2.44
N ARG A 426 10.60 30.98 -1.57
CA ARG A 426 11.00 29.68 -1.04
C ARG A 426 9.95 29.03 -0.16
N VAL A 427 9.11 29.80 0.52
CA VAL A 427 7.97 29.23 1.24
C VAL A 427 7.01 28.54 0.26
N GLY A 428 6.64 29.21 -0.83
CA GLY A 428 5.80 28.60 -1.87
C GLY A 428 6.46 27.37 -2.53
N LEU A 429 7.74 27.47 -2.90
CA LEU A 429 8.48 26.33 -3.46
C LEU A 429 8.47 25.13 -2.51
N TRP A 430 8.78 25.33 -1.23
CA TRP A 430 8.83 24.22 -0.27
C TRP A 430 7.45 23.67 0.06
N THR A 431 6.39 24.50 0.05
CA THR A 431 5.02 23.97 0.10
C THR A 431 4.74 23.04 -1.08
N ALA A 432 5.11 23.43 -2.30
CA ALA A 432 4.94 22.59 -3.49
C ALA A 432 5.76 21.28 -3.38
N LEU A 433 7.00 21.36 -2.88
CA LEU A 433 7.86 20.20 -2.67
C LEU A 433 7.36 19.25 -1.57
N PHE A 434 6.47 19.67 -0.68
CA PHE A 434 5.90 18.81 0.35
C PHE A 434 4.65 18.04 -0.09
N ILE A 435 4.11 18.34 -1.26
CA ILE A 435 2.93 17.65 -1.81
C ILE A 435 3.10 16.14 -1.97
N PRO A 436 4.28 15.59 -2.35
CA PRO A 436 4.45 14.14 -2.36
C PRO A 436 4.17 13.47 -1.01
N PHE A 437 4.44 14.16 0.12
CA PHE A 437 4.10 13.64 1.45
C PHE A 437 2.61 13.77 1.77
N ALA A 438 1.99 14.88 1.35
CA ALA A 438 0.53 15.06 1.44
C ALA A 438 -0.18 13.93 0.70
N PHE A 439 0.21 13.73 -0.56
CA PHE A 439 -0.33 12.72 -1.45
C PHE A 439 -0.16 11.31 -0.88
N ILE A 440 1.04 10.91 -0.44
CA ILE A 440 1.26 9.61 0.20
C ILE A 440 0.35 9.43 1.44
N ALA A 441 0.21 10.46 2.27
CA ALA A 441 -0.61 10.39 3.48
C ALA A 441 -2.12 10.34 3.18
N GLU A 442 -2.58 11.11 2.20
CA GLU A 442 -3.97 11.13 1.72
C GLU A 442 -4.34 9.78 1.10
N LEU A 443 -3.51 9.26 0.20
CA LEU A 443 -3.69 7.96 -0.42
C LEU A 443 -3.69 6.83 0.62
N PHE A 444 -2.83 6.92 1.63
CA PHE A 444 -2.89 6.00 2.77
C PHE A 444 -4.19 6.14 3.57
N ALA A 445 -4.71 7.35 3.75
CA ALA A 445 -6.00 7.57 4.40
C ALA A 445 -7.15 6.94 3.61
N VAL A 446 -7.18 7.09 2.27
CA VAL A 446 -8.17 6.41 1.42
C VAL A 446 -8.05 4.89 1.60
N ALA A 447 -6.83 4.34 1.49
CA ALA A 447 -6.58 2.89 1.63
C ALA A 447 -6.84 2.35 3.05
N SER A 448 -6.86 3.20 4.07
CA SER A 448 -7.18 2.78 5.44
C SER A 448 -8.68 2.85 5.74
N LEU A 449 -9.40 3.76 5.07
CA LEU A 449 -10.82 4.00 5.31
C LEU A 449 -11.74 3.22 4.38
N PHE A 450 -11.23 2.60 3.30
CA PHE A 450 -12.05 1.87 2.33
C PHE A 450 -12.85 0.70 2.96
N VAL A 451 -12.38 0.16 4.08
CA VAL A 451 -13.07 -0.93 4.82
C VAL A 451 -14.36 -0.42 5.50
N LEU A 452 -14.50 0.89 5.70
CA LEU A 452 -15.65 1.48 6.37
C LEU A 452 -16.77 1.81 5.38
N PRO A 453 -18.05 1.81 5.84
CA PRO A 453 -19.16 2.31 5.04
C PRO A 453 -18.93 3.75 4.56
N SER A 454 -19.32 4.09 3.34
CA SER A 454 -19.09 5.41 2.71
C SER A 454 -19.63 6.58 3.53
N SER A 455 -20.77 6.39 4.22
CA SER A 455 -21.38 7.38 5.11
C SER A 455 -20.49 7.78 6.30
N LEU A 456 -19.61 6.89 6.74
CA LEU A 456 -18.61 7.16 7.79
C LEU A 456 -17.25 7.50 7.18
N ALA A 457 -16.86 6.82 6.10
CA ALA A 457 -15.56 6.98 5.46
C ALA A 457 -15.38 8.38 4.87
N LEU A 458 -16.38 8.91 4.14
CA LEU A 458 -16.24 10.18 3.42
C LEU A 458 -16.02 11.40 4.35
N PRO A 459 -16.82 11.61 5.42
CA PRO A 459 -16.57 12.74 6.33
C PRO A 459 -15.20 12.65 7.03
N VAL A 460 -14.80 11.44 7.43
CA VAL A 460 -13.50 11.20 8.07
C VAL A 460 -12.36 11.42 7.09
N LEU A 461 -12.53 10.98 5.84
CA LEU A 461 -11.56 11.18 4.76
C LEU A 461 -11.36 12.66 4.46
N PHE A 462 -12.43 13.43 4.27
CA PHE A 462 -12.32 14.87 4.01
C PHE A 462 -11.70 15.63 5.18
N ALA A 463 -12.00 15.22 6.42
CA ALA A 463 -11.34 15.78 7.59
C ALA A 463 -9.84 15.45 7.62
N ALA A 464 -9.47 14.21 7.30
CA ALA A 464 -8.08 13.78 7.23
C ALA A 464 -7.31 14.54 6.14
N ILE A 465 -7.86 14.66 4.93
CA ILE A 465 -7.30 15.43 3.82
C ILE A 465 -7.09 16.89 4.25
N ALA A 466 -8.12 17.56 4.78
CA ALA A 466 -8.01 18.93 5.25
C ALA A 466 -6.90 19.11 6.30
N VAL A 467 -6.78 18.19 7.27
CA VAL A 467 -5.72 18.23 8.28
C VAL A 467 -4.32 18.06 7.65
N ILE A 468 -4.17 17.11 6.74
CA ILE A 468 -2.89 16.82 6.06
C ILE A 468 -2.46 18.03 5.22
N GLU A 469 -3.35 18.55 4.38
CA GLU A 469 -3.07 19.68 3.50
C GLU A 469 -2.73 20.95 4.30
N GLU A 470 -3.50 21.27 5.35
CA GLU A 470 -3.20 22.43 6.19
C GLU A 470 -1.89 22.25 6.96
N ALA A 471 -1.51 21.01 7.33
CA ALA A 471 -0.25 20.76 8.02
C ALA A 471 0.93 21.03 7.08
N VAL A 472 0.82 20.55 5.84
CA VAL A 472 1.81 20.76 4.77
C VAL A 472 1.96 22.24 4.42
N LYS A 473 0.86 23.01 4.36
CA LYS A 473 0.90 24.45 4.08
C LYS A 473 1.45 25.29 5.23
N SER A 474 1.31 24.86 6.48
CA SER A 474 1.52 25.73 7.65
C SER A 474 2.76 25.42 8.49
N LEU A 475 3.23 24.17 8.56
CA LEU A 475 4.23 23.76 9.54
C LEU A 475 5.61 24.41 9.31
N HIS A 476 6.04 24.50 8.05
CA HIS A 476 7.30 25.18 7.68
C HIS A 476 7.19 26.71 7.80
N VAL A 477 6.01 27.29 7.58
CA VAL A 477 5.76 28.72 7.85
C VAL A 477 5.93 29.00 9.35
N ARG A 478 5.35 28.14 10.20
CA ARG A 478 5.53 28.19 11.66
C ARG A 478 7.01 28.04 12.04
N ALA A 479 7.73 27.13 11.39
CA ALA A 479 9.16 26.97 11.59
C ALA A 479 9.94 28.26 11.24
N GLY A 480 9.60 28.91 10.13
CA GLY A 480 10.20 30.18 9.72
C GLY A 480 10.05 31.27 10.77
N PHE A 481 8.85 31.46 11.34
CA PHE A 481 8.61 32.42 12.41
C PHE A 481 9.34 32.05 13.72
N LEU A 482 9.29 30.78 14.14
CA LEU A 482 9.97 30.31 15.36
C LEU A 482 11.49 30.46 15.31
N ARG A 483 12.07 30.58 14.10
CA ARG A 483 13.51 30.76 13.87
C ARG A 483 13.86 32.13 13.32
N SER A 484 12.94 33.08 13.43
CA SER A 484 13.16 34.47 13.03
C SER A 484 13.71 34.61 11.60
N ARG A 485 13.27 33.74 10.68
CA ARG A 485 13.60 33.82 9.25
C ARG A 485 12.90 34.99 8.56
N PHE A 486 11.80 35.45 9.14
CA PHE A 486 10.94 36.48 8.59
C PHE A 486 10.54 37.48 9.68
N PRO A 487 10.28 38.75 9.33
CA PRO A 487 9.71 39.73 10.25
C PRO A 487 8.35 39.29 10.82
N ASP A 488 8.12 39.56 12.11
CA ASP A 488 6.87 39.22 12.81
C ASP A 488 5.78 40.29 12.60
N ASP A 489 5.37 40.50 11.35
CA ASP A 489 4.32 41.45 10.99
C ASP A 489 3.20 40.82 10.15
N ARG A 490 2.04 41.50 10.09
CA ARG A 490 0.85 40.98 9.39
C ARG A 490 1.04 40.88 7.87
N ARG A 491 1.76 41.81 7.26
CA ARG A 491 1.97 41.83 5.81
C ARG A 491 2.86 40.67 5.40
N THR A 492 3.94 40.44 6.15
CA THR A 492 4.81 39.28 5.95
C THR A 492 4.04 37.97 6.13
N ALA A 493 3.27 37.81 7.20
CA ALA A 493 2.46 36.60 7.42
C ALA A 493 1.48 36.32 6.26
N LEU A 494 0.80 37.34 5.75
CA LEU A 494 -0.08 37.19 4.58
C LEU A 494 0.70 36.85 3.31
N ALA A 495 1.85 37.49 3.06
CA ALA A 495 2.69 37.17 1.91
C ALA A 495 3.20 35.72 1.94
N LEU A 496 3.60 35.21 3.12
CA LEU A 496 3.98 33.82 3.30
C LEU A 496 2.80 32.87 3.10
N GLY A 497 1.62 33.21 3.61
CA GLY A 497 0.40 32.44 3.42
C GLY A 497 -0.04 32.34 1.97
N VAL A 498 -0.06 33.46 1.24
CA VAL A 498 -0.36 33.52 -0.20
C VAL A 498 0.67 32.70 -0.99
N ALA A 499 1.97 32.85 -0.70
CA ALA A 499 3.00 32.07 -1.36
C ALA A 499 2.87 30.57 -1.09
N ALA A 500 2.56 30.17 0.16
CA ALA A 500 2.30 28.78 0.51
C ALA A 500 1.08 28.22 -0.23
N GLY A 501 -0.05 28.96 -0.25
CA GLY A 501 -1.26 28.54 -0.95
C GLY A 501 -1.05 28.44 -2.47
N LEU A 502 -0.33 29.38 -3.09
CA LEU A 502 0.06 29.31 -4.50
C LEU A 502 0.95 28.10 -4.79
N GLY A 503 1.95 27.86 -3.95
CA GLY A 503 2.84 26.71 -4.07
C GLY A 503 2.07 25.38 -3.95
N PHE A 504 1.15 25.30 -2.99
CA PHE A 504 0.29 24.14 -2.82
C PHE A 504 -0.56 23.88 -4.06
N PHE A 505 -1.32 24.88 -4.50
CA PHE A 505 -2.17 24.81 -5.69
C PHE A 505 -1.38 24.36 -6.93
N LEU A 506 -0.21 24.96 -7.18
CA LEU A 506 0.59 24.61 -8.34
C LEU A 506 1.03 23.15 -8.34
N GLY A 507 1.48 22.63 -7.20
CA GLY A 507 1.90 21.24 -7.15
C GLY A 507 0.73 20.25 -7.09
N GLU A 508 -0.42 20.65 -6.53
CA GLU A 508 -1.66 19.86 -6.55
C GLU A 508 -2.08 19.64 -8.01
N LYS A 509 -2.06 20.69 -8.84
CA LYS A 509 -2.36 20.54 -10.28
C LYS A 509 -1.34 19.67 -11.02
N LEU A 510 -0.07 19.67 -10.61
CA LEU A 510 0.92 18.73 -11.18
C LEU A 510 0.59 17.28 -10.80
N THR A 511 0.10 17.01 -9.59
CA THR A 511 -0.34 15.66 -9.20
C THR A 511 -1.61 15.22 -9.93
N LEU A 512 -2.55 16.13 -10.22
CA LEU A 512 -3.74 15.82 -11.03
C LEU A 512 -3.39 15.34 -12.44
N ILE A 513 -2.34 15.89 -13.06
CA ILE A 513 -1.86 15.43 -14.37
C ILE A 513 -1.41 13.96 -14.31
N THR A 514 -0.81 13.53 -13.20
CA THR A 514 -0.36 12.14 -13.02
C THR A 514 -1.53 11.18 -12.79
N GLN A 515 -2.61 11.65 -12.14
CA GLN A 515 -3.84 10.88 -11.97
C GLN A 515 -4.57 10.67 -13.31
N LEU A 516 -4.65 11.72 -14.14
CA LEU A 516 -5.28 11.66 -15.47
C LEU A 516 -4.61 10.66 -16.42
N VAL A 517 -3.30 10.47 -16.30
CA VAL A 517 -2.51 9.54 -17.12
C VAL A 517 -2.51 8.12 -16.54
N GLY A 518 -2.77 7.98 -15.24
CA GLY A 518 -2.62 6.72 -14.52
C GLY A 518 -3.91 5.93 -14.30
N LEU A 519 -5.03 6.60 -13.95
CA LEU A 519 -6.23 5.92 -13.43
C LEU A 519 -7.53 6.66 -13.80
N PRO A 520 -8.19 6.32 -14.93
CA PRO A 520 -9.51 6.87 -15.28
C PRO A 520 -10.69 6.29 -14.46
N GLY A 521 -10.50 5.32 -13.57
CA GLY A 521 -11.58 4.55 -12.91
C GLY A 521 -11.63 4.57 -11.38
N LEU A 522 -10.96 5.49 -10.68
CA LEU A 522 -11.07 5.60 -9.21
C LEU A 522 -12.18 6.58 -8.82
N GLU A 523 -13.38 6.09 -8.49
CA GLU A 523 -14.50 6.93 -8.04
C GLU A 523 -14.16 7.80 -6.81
N LEU A 524 -13.52 7.22 -5.78
CA LEU A 524 -13.05 7.94 -4.58
C LEU A 524 -11.96 8.96 -4.92
N GLY A 525 -11.15 8.68 -5.95
CA GLY A 525 -10.15 9.61 -6.47
C GLY A 525 -10.76 10.72 -7.30
N GLN A 526 -11.79 10.43 -8.10
CA GLN A 526 -12.53 11.41 -8.89
C GLN A 526 -13.42 12.30 -8.03
N ALA A 527 -14.08 11.76 -7.00
CA ALA A 527 -14.86 12.55 -6.05
C ALA A 527 -13.98 13.52 -5.23
N ALA A 528 -12.72 13.15 -4.97
CA ALA A 528 -11.77 14.00 -4.28
C ALA A 528 -10.99 14.95 -5.23
N PHE A 529 -10.79 14.58 -6.51
CA PHE A 529 -9.79 15.22 -7.39
C PHE A 529 -10.18 15.39 -8.87
N GLY A 530 -11.36 14.90 -9.30
CA GLY A 530 -11.76 14.79 -10.72
C GLY A 530 -12.47 16.02 -11.29
N PRO A 531 -12.28 16.33 -12.60
CA PRO A 531 -13.05 17.36 -13.28
C PRO A 531 -14.47 16.87 -13.63
N THR A 532 -15.47 17.75 -13.50
CA THR A 532 -16.86 17.48 -13.92
C THR A 532 -16.97 17.46 -15.44
N LEU A 533 -17.05 16.27 -16.03
CA LEU A 533 -17.26 16.10 -17.48
C LEU A 533 -18.65 16.64 -17.88
N GLY A 534 -18.71 17.44 -18.95
CA GLY A 534 -19.96 18.05 -19.44
C GLY A 534 -20.29 19.45 -18.88
N ALA A 535 -19.47 19.98 -17.97
CA ALA A 535 -19.67 21.31 -17.39
C ALA A 535 -19.36 22.45 -18.38
N SER A 536 -20.07 23.58 -18.24
CA SER A 536 -19.78 24.77 -19.05
C SER A 536 -18.32 25.25 -18.85
N PRO A 537 -17.69 25.90 -19.85
CA PRO A 537 -16.32 26.41 -19.72
C PRO A 537 -16.10 27.30 -18.48
N LEU A 538 -17.15 28.01 -18.06
CA LEU A 538 -17.14 28.82 -16.85
C LEU A 538 -17.08 27.96 -15.58
N VAL A 539 -17.87 26.89 -15.50
CA VAL A 539 -17.88 25.96 -14.35
C VAL A 539 -16.56 25.21 -14.27
N LEU A 540 -15.98 24.81 -15.41
CA LEU A 540 -14.64 24.22 -15.46
C LEU A 540 -13.57 25.19 -14.98
N ALA A 541 -13.62 26.46 -15.41
CA ALA A 541 -12.69 27.49 -14.94
C ALA A 541 -12.84 27.76 -13.44
N VAL A 542 -14.08 27.87 -12.93
CA VAL A 542 -14.34 28.04 -11.50
C VAL A 542 -13.82 26.85 -10.70
N SER A 543 -14.09 25.61 -11.14
CA SER A 543 -13.62 24.39 -10.47
C SER A 543 -12.09 24.28 -10.49
N LEU A 544 -11.46 24.76 -11.56
CA LEU A 544 -10.00 24.76 -11.68
C LEU A 544 -9.33 25.78 -10.73
N PHE A 545 -9.93 26.96 -10.54
CA PHE A 545 -9.32 28.06 -9.77
C PHE A 545 -9.90 28.27 -8.37
N ALA A 546 -11.05 27.69 -8.03
CA ALA A 546 -11.61 27.79 -6.67
C ALA A 546 -10.68 27.20 -5.60
N PRO A 547 -9.97 26.06 -5.83
CA PRO A 547 -8.97 25.56 -4.90
C PRO A 547 -7.84 26.56 -4.64
N LEU A 548 -7.47 27.40 -5.62
CA LEU A 548 -6.45 28.43 -5.39
C LEU A 548 -6.90 29.44 -4.32
N ALA A 549 -8.15 29.92 -4.42
CA ALA A 549 -8.71 30.83 -3.42
C ALA A 549 -8.75 30.15 -2.05
N LEU A 550 -9.19 28.90 -1.99
CA LEU A 550 -9.21 28.12 -0.76
C LEU A 550 -7.83 28.01 -0.13
N HIS A 551 -6.84 27.53 -0.88
CA HIS A 551 -5.50 27.28 -0.37
C HIS A 551 -4.78 28.56 0.04
N THR A 552 -4.98 29.67 -0.68
CA THR A 552 -4.41 30.97 -0.28
C THR A 552 -5.05 31.53 0.98
N VAL A 553 -6.37 31.40 1.15
CA VAL A 553 -7.08 31.86 2.36
C VAL A 553 -6.70 31.02 3.58
N THR A 554 -6.82 29.70 3.49
CA THR A 554 -6.51 28.76 4.58
C THR A 554 -5.04 28.86 5.02
N ALA A 555 -4.10 28.89 4.07
CA ALA A 555 -2.69 29.09 4.37
C ALA A 555 -2.41 30.46 5.01
N SER A 556 -3.12 31.52 4.59
CA SER A 556 -3.02 32.85 5.21
C SER A 556 -3.53 32.86 6.63
N VAL A 557 -4.69 32.24 6.92
CA VAL A 557 -5.23 32.10 8.28
C VAL A 557 -4.22 31.39 9.19
N SER A 558 -3.69 30.25 8.74
CA SER A 558 -2.65 29.51 9.45
C SER A 558 -1.37 30.33 9.66
N ALA A 559 -0.91 31.06 8.64
CA ALA A 559 0.29 31.91 8.71
C ALA A 559 0.12 33.08 9.69
N LEU A 560 -1.07 33.70 9.75
CA LEU A 560 -1.38 34.77 10.72
C LEU A 560 -1.27 34.24 12.16
N GLY A 561 -1.76 33.01 12.42
CA GLY A 561 -1.63 32.32 13.70
C GLY A 561 -0.19 31.87 14.00
N ALA A 562 0.53 31.43 12.97
CA ALA A 562 1.89 30.91 13.04
C ALA A 562 2.94 31.93 13.52
N ARG A 563 2.64 33.22 13.47
CA ARG A 563 3.47 34.27 14.07
C ARG A 563 3.50 34.21 15.61
N GLY A 564 2.39 33.76 16.20
CA GLY A 564 2.08 34.02 17.61
C GLY A 564 2.60 32.97 18.58
N THR A 565 1.94 32.85 19.73
CA THR A 565 2.19 31.74 20.67
C THR A 565 1.74 30.41 20.06
N ARG A 566 2.13 29.29 20.69
CA ARG A 566 1.66 27.95 20.28
C ARG A 566 0.13 27.88 20.20
N ALA A 567 -0.58 28.50 21.15
CA ALA A 567 -2.04 28.55 21.15
C ALA A 567 -2.62 29.30 19.93
N LYS A 568 -2.02 30.45 19.56
CA LYS A 568 -2.43 31.20 18.36
C LYS A 568 -2.22 30.41 17.08
N TYR A 569 -1.12 29.66 16.99
CA TYR A 569 -0.87 28.77 15.86
C TYR A 569 -1.91 27.65 15.78
N VAL A 570 -2.17 26.94 16.90
CA VAL A 570 -3.18 25.87 16.93
C VAL A 570 -4.57 26.39 16.59
N ALA A 571 -4.95 27.56 17.08
CA ALA A 571 -6.24 28.18 16.74
C ALA A 571 -6.33 28.56 15.26
N GLY A 572 -5.28 29.17 14.69
CA GLY A 572 -5.23 29.51 13.26
C GLY A 572 -5.26 28.27 12.36
N PHE A 573 -4.47 27.25 12.71
CA PHE A 573 -4.46 25.96 12.04
C PHE A 573 -5.84 25.28 12.08
N GLY A 574 -6.46 25.19 13.27
CA GLY A 574 -7.79 24.59 13.43
C GLY A 574 -8.86 25.34 12.63
N LEU A 575 -8.83 26.67 12.61
CA LEU A 575 -9.73 27.47 11.78
C LEU A 575 -9.52 27.21 10.29
N ALA A 576 -8.26 27.13 9.83
CA ALA A 576 -7.96 26.80 8.43
C ALA A 576 -8.50 25.42 8.04
N VAL A 577 -8.32 24.41 8.90
CA VAL A 577 -8.86 23.04 8.69
C VAL A 577 -10.38 23.07 8.60
N LEU A 578 -11.07 23.82 9.47
CA LEU A 578 -12.53 23.94 9.43
C LEU A 578 -13.03 24.62 8.15
N ILE A 579 -12.37 25.70 7.70
CA ILE A 579 -12.68 26.38 6.44
C ILE A 579 -12.50 25.42 5.26
N HIS A 580 -11.41 24.66 5.27
CA HIS A 580 -11.10 23.68 4.25
C HIS A 580 -12.13 22.55 4.20
N LEU A 581 -12.40 21.93 5.34
CA LEU A 581 -13.41 20.87 5.44
C LEU A 581 -14.78 21.36 4.99
N ALA A 582 -15.19 22.56 5.40
CA ALA A 582 -16.45 23.15 4.97
C ALA A 582 -16.50 23.36 3.44
N TYR A 583 -15.40 23.79 2.82
CA TYR A 583 -15.29 23.89 1.37
C TYR A 583 -15.44 22.51 0.71
N ASN A 584 -14.68 21.50 1.16
CA ASN A 584 -14.72 20.15 0.57
C ASN A 584 -16.13 19.56 0.65
N LEU A 585 -16.79 19.66 1.81
CA LEU A 585 -18.17 19.20 1.98
C LEU A 585 -19.17 19.98 1.11
N THR A 586 -18.97 21.30 0.94
CA THR A 586 -19.84 22.12 0.09
C THR A 586 -19.71 21.75 -1.38
N VAL A 587 -18.47 21.58 -1.86
CA VAL A 587 -18.22 21.18 -3.26
C VAL A 587 -18.83 19.82 -3.54
N VAL A 588 -18.61 18.84 -2.67
CA VAL A 588 -19.16 17.49 -2.84
C VAL A 588 -20.69 17.51 -2.83
N ASN A 589 -21.32 18.20 -1.88
CA ASN A 589 -22.79 18.31 -1.82
C ASN A 589 -23.42 19.14 -2.94
N ALA A 590 -22.64 19.96 -3.66
CA ALA A 590 -23.13 20.75 -4.78
C ALA A 590 -22.90 20.08 -6.14
N VAL A 591 -22.06 19.04 -6.18
CA VAL A 591 -21.72 18.25 -7.37
C VAL A 591 -22.41 16.89 -7.36
N ALA A 592 -22.69 16.32 -6.17
CA ALA A 592 -23.66 15.24 -5.96
C ALA A 592 -25.09 15.76 -6.13
#